data_AF-A0A7J7VNF6-F1
#
_entry.id   AF-A0A7J7VNF6-F1
#
_cell.length_a   1.000
_cell.length_b   1.000
_cell.length_c   1.000
_cell.angle_alpha   90.00
_cell.angle_beta   90.00
_cell.angle_gamma   90.00
#
_symmetry.space_group_name_H-M   'P 1'
#
loop_
_entity.id
_entity.type
_entity.pdbx_description
1 polymer ?
#
loop_
_entity_poly.entity_id
_entity_poly.type
_entity_poly.pdbx_seq_one_letter_code
_entity_poly.pdbx_strand_id
1 'polypeptide(L)'
;MRLEVRLTNRSPRSVGPFALTVVPFQDHQNGVHNYDLHGAVSFVGSSTFYLDAVQPAGQAACLGALLFLYTGDFFLRVRVQEDSTSKELPPSWFCLPSVHVRALEGQA
;
A
#
# COMPACT_ATOMS: atom_id res chain seq x y z
N MET A 1 -11.99 4.49 -6.63
CA MET A 1 -10.73 5.28 -6.55
C MET A 1 -9.62 4.53 -7.29
N ARG A 2 -8.84 5.21 -8.12
CA ARG A 2 -7.60 4.63 -8.70
C ARG A 2 -6.45 4.83 -7.72
N LEU A 3 -5.68 3.78 -7.47
CA LEU A 3 -4.49 3.80 -6.65
C LEU A 3 -3.27 3.50 -7.53
N GLU A 4 -2.24 4.34 -7.42
CA GLU A 4 -0.92 4.07 -7.96
C GLU A 4 0.08 4.07 -6.80
N VAL A 5 0.81 2.97 -6.65
CA VAL A 5 1.93 2.88 -5.71
C VAL A 5 3.21 2.84 -6.52
N ARG A 6 4.07 3.84 -6.33
CA ARG A 6 5.33 3.97 -7.05
C ARG A 6 6.50 3.81 -6.09
N LEU A 7 7.36 2.84 -6.39
CA LEU A 7 8.63 2.64 -5.71
C LEU A 7 9.73 3.33 -6.52
N THR A 8 10.56 4.14 -5.85
CA THR A 8 11.75 4.77 -6.45
C THR A 8 12.99 4.30 -5.71
N ASN A 9 13.91 3.66 -6.41
CA ASN A 9 15.15 3.19 -5.82
C ASN A 9 16.18 4.31 -5.79
N ARG A 10 16.45 4.85 -4.59
CA ARG A 10 17.50 5.86 -4.36
C ARG A 10 18.82 5.27 -3.85
N SER A 11 18.91 3.94 -3.76
CA SER A 11 20.11 3.25 -3.31
C SER A 11 21.10 3.02 -4.47
N PRO A 12 22.38 2.73 -4.18
CA PRO A 12 23.39 2.49 -5.22
C PRO A 12 23.30 1.09 -5.85
N ARG A 13 22.39 0.22 -5.38
CA ARG A 13 22.27 -1.18 -5.81
C ARG A 13 20.85 -1.52 -6.24
N SER A 14 20.69 -2.59 -7.01
CA SER A 14 19.37 -3.13 -7.30
C SER A 14 18.73 -3.68 -6.02
N VAL A 15 17.43 -3.46 -5.85
CA VAL A 15 16.67 -3.87 -4.65
C VAL A 15 15.40 -4.64 -5.02
N GLY A 16 15.02 -5.62 -4.20
CA GLY A 16 13.89 -6.52 -4.47
C GLY A 16 14.32 -7.92 -4.92
N PRO A 17 13.38 -8.77 -5.40
CA PRO A 17 11.97 -8.47 -5.70
C PRO A 17 11.12 -8.14 -4.45
N PHE A 18 10.00 -7.46 -4.66
CA PHE A 18 9.07 -7.08 -3.60
C PHE A 18 7.64 -7.54 -3.87
N ALA A 19 6.95 -7.93 -2.81
CA ALA A 19 5.49 -7.96 -2.75
C ALA A 19 4.98 -6.73 -1.99
N LEU A 20 4.23 -5.86 -2.68
CA LEU A 20 3.59 -4.69 -2.12
C LEU A 20 2.13 -4.99 -1.83
N THR A 21 1.72 -4.98 -0.56
CA THR A 21 0.33 -5.22 -0.17
C THR A 21 -0.29 -3.95 0.39
N VAL A 22 -1.40 -3.51 -0.20
CA VAL A 22 -2.19 -2.38 0.30
C VAL A 22 -3.22 -2.92 1.28
N VAL A 23 -3.18 -2.44 2.52
CA VAL A 23 -4.05 -2.88 3.60
C VAL A 23 -4.89 -1.69 4.08
N PRO A 24 -6.19 -1.69 3.83
CA PRO A 24 -7.09 -0.68 4.36
C PRO A 24 -7.38 -0.98 5.84
N PHE A 25 -7.57 0.07 6.63
CA PHE A 25 -8.03 -0.01 8.01
C PHE A 25 -8.80 1.24 8.39
N GLN A 26 -9.49 1.21 9.51
CA GLN A 26 -10.05 2.40 10.17
C GLN A 26 -9.35 2.63 11.50
N ASP A 27 -9.18 3.89 11.87
CA ASP A 27 -8.75 4.28 13.20
C ASP A 27 -9.88 5.12 13.80
N HIS A 28 -10.48 4.62 14.88
CA HIS A 28 -11.56 5.30 15.59
C HIS A 28 -11.02 6.35 16.58
N GLN A 29 -9.86 6.94 16.27
CA GLN A 29 -9.14 7.95 17.07
C GLN A 29 -8.70 7.46 18.45
N ASN A 30 -8.64 6.15 18.64
CA ASN A 30 -8.14 5.50 19.85
C ASN A 30 -6.76 4.84 19.63
N GLY A 31 -6.18 4.99 18.43
CA GLY A 31 -4.91 4.39 18.04
C GLY A 31 -5.02 2.89 17.74
N VAL A 32 -6.23 2.32 17.75
CA VAL A 32 -6.47 0.92 17.40
C VAL A 32 -6.85 0.86 15.92
N HIS A 33 -5.98 0.21 15.13
CA HIS A 33 -6.23 -0.04 13.73
C HIS A 33 -7.23 -1.21 13.57
N ASN A 34 -8.46 -0.89 13.13
CA ASN A 34 -9.44 -1.89 12.76
C ASN A 34 -9.26 -2.33 11.31
N TYR A 35 -8.90 -3.60 11.11
CA TYR A 35 -8.74 -4.22 9.78
C TYR A 35 -9.98 -4.98 9.33
N ASP A 36 -10.91 -5.29 10.24
CA ASP A 36 -12.19 -5.87 9.86
C ASP A 36 -13.13 -4.74 9.45
N LEU A 37 -13.14 -4.47 8.14
CA LEU A 37 -13.94 -3.40 7.54
C LEU A 37 -15.34 -3.87 7.16
N HIS A 38 -15.73 -5.13 7.46
CA HIS A 38 -17.05 -5.69 7.13
C HIS A 38 -17.50 -5.42 5.68
N GLY A 39 -16.56 -5.51 4.73
CA GLY A 39 -16.82 -5.26 3.30
C GLY A 39 -16.87 -3.78 2.89
N ALA A 40 -16.66 -2.84 3.81
CA ALA A 40 -16.80 -1.42 3.50
C ALA A 40 -15.80 -0.90 2.47
N VAL A 41 -14.67 -1.58 2.33
CA VAL A 41 -13.68 -1.35 1.29
C VAL A 41 -13.40 -2.68 0.60
N SER A 42 -13.41 -2.67 -0.73
CA SER A 42 -13.06 -3.82 -1.57
C SER A 42 -12.01 -3.43 -2.61
N PHE A 43 -11.07 -4.34 -2.89
CA PHE A 43 -10.14 -4.18 -4.01
C PHE A 43 -10.77 -4.71 -5.29
N VAL A 44 -10.61 -3.96 -6.37
CA VAL A 44 -10.90 -4.47 -7.70
C VAL A 44 -9.62 -5.13 -8.21
N GLY A 45 -9.63 -6.47 -8.23
CA GLY A 45 -8.44 -7.28 -8.52
C GLY A 45 -7.65 -7.63 -7.26
N SER A 46 -6.32 -7.51 -7.31
CA SER A 46 -5.43 -7.85 -6.20
C SER A 46 -5.13 -6.64 -5.32
N SER A 47 -5.01 -6.87 -4.01
CA SER A 47 -4.43 -5.91 -3.06
C SER A 47 -2.90 -6.04 -2.94
N THR A 48 -2.35 -7.15 -3.44
CA THR A 48 -0.91 -7.44 -3.47
C THR A 48 -0.38 -7.35 -4.90
N PHE A 49 0.71 -6.61 -5.07
CA PHE A 49 1.39 -6.37 -6.34
C PHE A 49 2.82 -6.85 -6.25
N TYR A 50 3.29 -7.58 -7.25
CA TYR A 50 4.67 -8.05 -7.32
C TYR A 50 5.48 -7.10 -8.18
N LEU A 51 6.64 -6.70 -7.66
CA LEU A 51 7.62 -5.90 -8.36
C LEU A 51 8.91 -6.70 -8.48
N ASP A 52 9.44 -6.77 -9.70
CA ASP A 52 10.79 -7.25 -9.94
C ASP A 52 11.83 -6.33 -9.29
N ALA A 53 13.09 -6.75 -9.32
CA ALA A 53 14.18 -5.96 -8.77
C ALA A 53 14.28 -4.59 -9.47
N VAL A 54 14.28 -3.51 -8.67
CA VAL A 54 14.33 -2.13 -9.17
C VAL A 54 15.78 -1.66 -9.20
N GLN A 55 16.26 -1.28 -10.39
CA GLN A 55 17.63 -0.83 -10.62
C GLN A 55 17.95 0.49 -9.88
N PRO A 56 19.25 0.80 -9.62
CA PRO A 56 19.65 2.09 -9.06
C PRO A 56 19.09 3.27 -9.86
N ALA A 57 18.57 4.30 -9.18
CA ALA A 57 17.86 5.45 -9.76
C ALA A 57 16.61 5.09 -10.59
N GLY A 58 16.20 3.82 -10.59
CA GLY A 58 15.02 3.33 -11.29
C GLY A 58 13.73 3.54 -10.51
N GLN A 59 12.62 3.30 -11.20
CA GLN A 59 11.28 3.35 -10.63
C GLN A 59 10.43 2.19 -11.15
N ALA A 60 9.52 1.72 -10.31
CA ALA A 60 8.49 0.77 -10.67
C ALA A 60 7.15 1.25 -10.08
N ALA A 61 6.05 1.04 -10.78
CA ALA A 61 4.72 1.41 -10.33
C ALA A 61 3.76 0.25 -10.47
N CYS A 62 2.90 0.07 -9.47
CA CYS A 62 1.76 -0.82 -9.55
C CYS A 62 0.45 -0.02 -9.45
N LEU A 63 -0.53 -0.47 -10.23
CA LEU A 63 -1.84 0.16 -10.34
C LEU A 63 -2.88 -0.77 -9.75
N GLY A 64 -3.76 -0.21 -8.94
CA GLY A 64 -4.91 -0.89 -8.38
C GLY A 64 -6.12 0.03 -8.34
N ALA A 65 -7.26 -0.54 -7.93
CA ALA A 65 -8.44 0.25 -7.64
C ALA A 65 -9.11 -0.24 -6.36
N LEU A 66 -9.61 0.71 -5.59
CA LEU A 66 -10.42 0.46 -4.41
C LEU A 66 -11.83 0.97 -4.64
N LEU A 67 -12.78 0.15 -4.22
CA LEU A 67 -14.20 0.47 -4.13
C LEU A 67 -14.54 0.70 -2.66
N PHE A 68 -15.04 1.89 -2.35
CA PHE A 68 -15.58 2.23 -1.04
C PHE A 68 -17.10 2.08 -1.12
N LEU A 69 -17.66 1.16 -0.35
CA LEU A 69 -19.09 0.86 -0.33
C LEU A 69 -19.85 1.70 0.71
N TYR A 70 -19.14 2.27 1.67
CA TYR A 70 -19.68 3.16 2.69
C TYR A 70 -18.85 4.44 2.77
N THR A 71 -19.51 5.50 3.22
CA THR A 71 -18.84 6.76 3.58
C THR A 71 -18.07 6.59 4.89
N GLY A 72 -17.04 7.43 5.09
CA GLY A 72 -16.26 7.44 6.32
C GLY A 72 -14.79 7.75 6.11
N ASP A 73 -14.06 7.79 7.21
CA ASP A 73 -12.61 7.92 7.24
C ASP A 73 -11.96 6.53 7.21
N PHE A 74 -11.03 6.34 6.28
CA PHE A 74 -10.27 5.12 6.08
C PHE A 74 -8.79 5.46 5.94
N PHE A 75 -7.93 4.49 6.20
CA PHE A 75 -6.50 4.62 6.04
C PHE A 75 -5.97 3.47 5.20
N LEU A 76 -5.05 3.78 4.30
CA LEU A 76 -4.36 2.81 3.46
C LEU A 76 -2.91 2.70 3.93
N ARG A 77 -2.48 1.50 4.31
CA ARG A 77 -1.07 1.20 4.57
C ARG A 77 -0.51 0.36 3.44
N VAL A 78 0.64 0.74 2.92
CA VAL A 78 1.41 -0.12 2.04
C VAL A 78 2.39 -0.93 2.89
N ARG A 79 2.29 -2.26 2.83
CA ARG A 79 3.26 -3.19 3.39
C ARG A 79 4.18 -3.65 2.28
N VAL A 80 5.48 -3.61 2.53
CA VAL A 80 6.50 -4.09 1.60
C VAL A 80 7.08 -5.36 2.20
N GLN A 81 7.05 -6.44 1.44
CA GLN A 81 7.74 -7.68 1.78
C GLN A 81 8.83 -7.90 0.74
N GLU A 82 10.07 -8.01 1.21
CA GLU A 82 11.20 -8.41 0.38
C GLU A 82 11.25 -9.94 0.33
N ASP A 83 11.27 -10.50 -0.88
CA ASP A 83 11.37 -11.95 -1.11
C ASP A 83 12.81 -12.35 -1.51
N SER A 84 13.79 -11.58 -1.04
CA SER A 84 15.20 -11.81 -1.30
C SER A 84 15.85 -12.54 -0.12
N THR A 85 16.73 -13.50 -0.41
CA THR A 85 17.58 -14.14 0.62
C THR A 85 18.64 -13.18 1.19
N SER A 86 18.76 -11.98 0.61
CA SER A 86 19.75 -10.96 0.92
C SER A 86 19.18 -9.98 1.96
N LYS A 87 19.43 -10.24 3.25
CA LYS A 87 19.08 -9.36 4.39
C LYS A 87 19.89 -8.05 4.40
N GLU A 88 19.68 -7.17 3.43
CA GLU A 88 20.52 -5.97 3.28
C GLU A 88 19.74 -4.65 3.29
N LEU A 89 18.40 -4.67 3.35
CA LEU A 89 17.62 -3.45 3.41
C LEU A 89 17.32 -3.05 4.86
N PRO A 90 17.55 -1.77 5.24
CA PRO A 90 17.22 -1.29 6.58
C PRO A 90 15.72 -1.49 6.88
N PRO A 91 15.35 -2.01 8.06
CA PRO A 91 13.94 -2.18 8.43
C PRO A 91 13.12 -0.87 8.34
N SER A 92 13.76 0.27 8.56
CA SER A 92 13.16 1.60 8.44
C SER A 92 12.65 1.92 7.03
N TRP A 93 13.15 1.26 5.99
CA TRP A 93 12.68 1.44 4.62
C TRP A 93 11.29 0.83 4.40
N PHE A 94 10.87 -0.07 5.29
CA PHE A 94 9.56 -0.72 5.26
C PHE A 94 8.55 -0.03 6.21
N CYS A 95 8.98 0.99 6.97
CA CYS A 95 8.12 1.81 7.82
C CYS A 95 7.44 2.92 7.00
N LEU A 96 6.49 2.55 6.15
CA LEU A 96 5.77 3.50 5.30
C LEU A 96 4.65 4.21 6.09
N PRO A 97 4.45 5.53 5.87
CA PRO A 97 3.31 6.23 6.43
C PRO A 97 2.00 5.68 5.86
N SER A 98 0.93 5.79 6.65
CA SER A 98 -0.42 5.47 6.16
C SER A 98 -1.02 6.69 5.47
N VAL A 99 -1.84 6.47 4.44
CA VAL A 99 -2.54 7.51 3.71
C VAL A 99 -3.98 7.58 4.21
N HIS A 100 -4.42 8.74 4.68
CA HIS A 100 -5.81 8.97 5.04
C HIS A 100 -6.65 9.22 3.78
N VAL A 101 -7.78 8.52 3.70
CA VAL A 101 -8.75 8.63 2.62
C VAL A 101 -10.13 8.82 3.24
N ARG A 102 -10.82 9.89 2.86
CA ARG A 102 -12.21 10.10 3.24
C ARG A 102 -13.11 9.72 2.08
N ALA A 103 -13.93 8.69 2.27
CA ALA A 103 -14.99 8.33 1.34
C ALA A 103 -16.23 9.17 1.66
N LEU A 104 -16.66 9.95 0.68
CA LEU A 104 -17.85 10.79 0.76
C LEU A 104 -18.94 10.20 -0.12
N GLU A 105 -20.20 10.55 0.18
CA GLU A 105 -21.33 10.16 -0.66
C GLU A 105 -21.15 10.79 -2.05
N GLY A 106 -21.36 9.99 -3.09
CA GLY A 106 -21.32 10.51 -4.46
C GLY A 106 -22.49 11.47 -4.66
N GLN A 107 -22.25 12.66 -5.19
CA GLN A 107 -23.35 13.45 -5.76
C GLN A 107 -23.87 12.71 -7.00
N ALA A 108 -25.16 12.38 -6.99
CA ALA A 108 -25.86 11.77 -8.11
C ALA A 108 -25.97 12.74 -9.30
#